data_AF-A0A3D4VTE9-F1
#
_entry.id   AF-A0A3D4VTE9-F1
#
_cell.length_a   1.000
_cell.length_b   1.000
_cell.length_c   1.000
_cell.angle_alpha   90.00
_cell.angle_beta   90.00
_cell.angle_gamma   90.00
#
_symmetry.space_group_name_H-M   'P 1'
#
loop_
_entity.id
_entity.type
_entity.pdbx_description
1 polymer ?
#
loop_
_entity_poly.entity_id
_entity_poly.type
_entity_poly.pdbx_seq_one_letter_code
_entity_poly.pdbx_strand_id
1 'polypeptide(L)'
;MTTQPFNLYQIITVNGRYGETTEEVLIDTIDVSISEQHMKSYTNEIQYYIKVETGLTQYKGFDVKGKYFLSNDNCKYDLQSFIIGRWTQLQLKQVIV
;
A
#
# COMPACT_ATOMS: atom_id res chain seq x y z
N MET A 1 5.39 -18.02 3.99
CA MET A 1 4.78 -16.68 4.02
C MET A 1 3.28 -16.87 4.10
N THR A 2 2.66 -16.50 5.21
CA THR A 2 1.22 -16.59 5.42
C THR A 2 0.56 -15.37 4.81
N THR A 3 -0.34 -15.59 3.86
CA THR A 3 -1.18 -14.52 3.30
C THR A 3 -2.38 -14.30 4.20
N GLN A 4 -2.84 -13.05 4.29
CA GLN A 4 -4.07 -12.68 4.96
C GLN A 4 -4.90 -11.78 4.05
N PRO A 5 -6.24 -11.81 4.16
CA PRO A 5 -7.11 -10.99 3.32
C PRO A 5 -7.04 -9.51 3.73
N PHE A 6 -7.01 -8.65 2.73
CA PHE A 6 -7.13 -7.20 2.85
C PHE A 6 -8.15 -6.67 1.86
N ASN A 7 -8.94 -5.69 2.29
CA ASN A 7 -9.72 -4.87 1.38
C ASN A 7 -8.81 -3.86 0.71
N LEU A 8 -8.80 -3.85 -0.62
CA LEU A 8 -8.07 -2.91 -1.45
C LEU A 8 -9.01 -1.76 -1.84
N TYR A 9 -8.65 -0.56 -1.44
CA TYR A 9 -9.35 0.66 -1.79
C TYR A 9 -8.52 1.51 -2.73
N GLN A 10 -9.19 2.21 -3.65
CA GLN A 10 -8.60 3.28 -4.46
C GLN A 10 -9.16 4.63 -4.01
N ILE A 11 -8.25 5.58 -3.88
CA ILE A 11 -8.57 6.97 -3.63
C ILE A 11 -8.76 7.64 -4.99
N ILE A 12 -9.99 8.06 -5.29
CA ILE A 12 -10.33 8.79 -6.52
C ILE A 12 -10.66 10.24 -6.18
N THR A 13 -10.29 11.15 -7.07
CA THR A 13 -10.68 12.57 -6.99
C THR A 13 -11.77 12.82 -8.02
N VAL A 14 -12.94 13.24 -7.55
CA VAL A 14 -14.11 13.54 -8.38
C VAL A 14 -14.32 15.04 -8.41
N ASN A 15 -14.50 15.58 -9.61
CA ASN A 15 -14.81 17.00 -9.80
C ASN A 15 -16.31 17.21 -9.65
N GLY A 16 -16.71 17.68 -8.47
CA GLY A 16 -18.08 18.04 -8.16
C GLY A 16 -18.41 19.49 -8.52
N ARG A 17 -19.71 19.83 -8.46
CA ARG A 17 -20.20 21.20 -8.68
C ARG A 17 -19.61 22.24 -7.72
N TYR A 18 -19.11 21.80 -6.57
CA TYR A 18 -18.56 22.63 -5.50
C TYR A 18 -17.04 22.51 -5.33
N GLY A 19 -16.34 21.85 -6.26
CA GLY A 19 -14.89 21.64 -6.20
C GLY A 19 -14.50 20.15 -6.22
N GLU A 20 -13.22 19.89 -5.99
CA GLU A 20 -12.66 18.55 -5.97
C GLU A 20 -12.98 17.85 -4.65
N THR A 21 -13.59 16.66 -4.72
CA THR A 21 -13.83 15.80 -3.55
C THR A 21 -13.05 14.50 -3.73
N THR A 22 -12.47 14.01 -2.64
CA THR A 22 -11.75 12.74 -2.64
C THR A 22 -12.63 11.65 -2.03
N GLU A 23 -12.76 10.53 -2.72
CA GLU A 23 -13.57 9.38 -2.31
C GLU A 23 -12.70 8.12 -2.21
N GLU A 24 -12.98 7.29 -1.21
CA GLU A 24 -12.36 5.97 -1.03
C GLU A 24 -13.31 4.90 -1.59
N VAL A 25 -12.90 4.21 -2.66
CA VAL A 25 -13.71 3.19 -3.34
C VAL A 25 -13.11 1.82 -3.12
N LEU A 26 -13.90 0.90 -2.55
CA LEU A 26 -13.51 -0.51 -2.45
C LEU A 26 -13.46 -1.12 -3.85
N ILE A 27 -12.30 -1.67 -4.22
CA ILE A 27 -12.10 -2.28 -5.54
C ILE A 27 -12.15 -3.80 -5.46
N ASP A 28 -11.48 -4.38 -4.47
CA ASP A 28 -11.35 -5.83 -4.36
C ASP A 28 -10.97 -6.25 -2.93
N THR A 29 -11.05 -7.54 -2.64
CA THR A 29 -10.47 -8.16 -1.46
C THR A 29 -9.34 -9.07 -1.90
N ILE A 30 -8.10 -8.73 -1.54
CA ILE A 30 -6.89 -9.40 -2.01
C ILE A 30 -6.12 -10.07 -0.87
N ASP A 31 -5.54 -11.23 -1.17
CA ASP A 31 -4.60 -11.89 -0.25
C ASP A 31 -3.23 -11.23 -0.34
N VAL A 32 -2.70 -10.80 0.81
CA VAL A 32 -1.39 -10.16 0.92
C VAL A 32 -0.58 -10.82 2.03
N SER A 33 0.65 -11.22 1.73
CA SER A 33 1.64 -11.57 2.74
C SER A 33 2.44 -10.31 3.09
N ILE A 34 2.40 -9.89 4.35
CA ILE A 34 3.17 -8.74 4.84
C ILE A 34 4.44 -9.22 5.54
N SER A 35 5.55 -8.53 5.25
CA SER A 35 6.84 -8.72 5.89
C SER A 35 7.45 -7.36 6.22
N GLU A 36 7.94 -7.25 7.45
CA GLU A 36 8.74 -6.10 7.88
C GLU A 36 10.16 -6.22 7.31
N GLN A 37 10.69 -5.13 6.74
CA GLN A 37 12.08 -5.02 6.31
C GLN A 37 12.75 -3.83 6.96
N HIS A 38 13.99 -4.02 7.41
CA HIS A 38 14.82 -2.96 7.98
C HIS A 38 15.81 -2.51 6.91
N MET A 39 15.57 -1.34 6.32
CA MET A 39 16.47 -0.76 5.34
C MET A 39 17.50 0.12 6.02
N LYS A 40 18.77 -0.05 5.65
CA LYS A 40 19.86 0.83 6.06
C LYS A 40 19.86 2.07 5.16
N SER A 41 19.73 3.25 5.75
CA SER A 41 19.91 4.53 5.07
C SER A 41 21.14 5.23 5.63
N TYR A 42 21.96 5.81 4.76
CA TYR A 42 23.15 6.55 5.15
C TYR A 42 22.95 8.03 4.83
N THR A 43 23.01 8.88 5.86
CA THR A 43 22.98 10.34 5.69
C THR A 43 24.10 10.93 6.55
N ASN A 44 25.03 11.65 5.91
CA ASN A 44 26.16 12.31 6.57
C ASN A 44 26.92 11.39 7.55
N GLU A 45 27.38 10.22 7.09
CA GLU A 45 28.14 9.23 7.88
C GLU A 45 27.38 8.57 9.04
N ILE A 46 26.10 8.91 9.25
CA ILE A 46 25.22 8.28 10.24
C ILE A 46 24.36 7.22 9.55
N GLN A 47 24.34 6.01 10.12
CA GLN A 47 23.51 4.90 9.64
C GLN A 47 22.18 4.89 10.40
N TYR A 48 21.08 4.99 9.64
CA TYR A 48 19.71 4.87 10.14
C TYR A 48 19.11 3.53 9.70
N TYR A 49 18.31 2.92 10.56
CA TYR A 49 17.46 1.79 10.22
C TYR A 49 16.03 2.30 10.03
N ILE A 50 15.53 2.21 8.81
CA ILE A 50 14.16 2.59 8.47
C ILE A 50 13.33 1.31 8.40
N LYS A 51 12.30 1.23 9.24
CA LYS A 51 11.28 0.18 9.16
C LYS A 51 10.40 0.43 7.94
N VAL A 52 10.38 -0.52 7.01
CA VAL A 52 9.55 -0.50 5.80
C VAL A 52 8.71 -1.78 5.78
N GLU A 53 7.40 -1.63 5.63
CA GLU A 53 6.50 -2.77 5.47
C GLU A 53 6.44 -3.13 3.99
N THR A 54 6.60 -4.41 3.67
CA THR A 54 6.52 -4.91 2.29
C THR A 54 5.42 -5.94 2.18
N GLY A 55 4.69 -5.89 1.07
CA GLY A 55 3.60 -6.82 0.76
C GLY A 55 3.90 -7.66 -0.48
N LEU A 56 3.39 -8.89 -0.51
CA LEU A 56 3.37 -9.72 -1.71
C LEU A 56 1.94 -10.18 -1.97
N THR A 57 1.45 -9.98 -3.19
CA THR A 57 0.12 -10.39 -3.63
C THR A 57 0.14 -10.94 -5.06
N GLN A 58 -0.87 -11.72 -5.43
CA GLN A 58 -1.11 -12.12 -6.82
C GLN A 58 -1.91 -11.08 -7.61
N TYR A 59 -2.51 -10.10 -6.94
CA TYR A 59 -3.30 -9.06 -7.60
C TYR A 59 -2.42 -8.20 -8.53
N LYS A 60 -2.88 -7.99 -9.76
CA LYS A 60 -2.15 -7.25 -10.81
C LYS A 60 -2.92 -6.05 -11.37
N GLY A 61 -4.13 -5.79 -10.89
CA GLY A 61 -4.99 -4.73 -11.41
C GLY A 61 -4.66 -3.33 -10.86
N PHE A 62 -3.40 -3.05 -10.52
CA PHE A 62 -2.99 -1.72 -10.07
C PHE A 62 -2.76 -0.79 -11.26
N ASP A 63 -3.32 0.42 -11.19
CA ASP A 63 -3.02 1.51 -12.12
C ASP A 63 -1.82 2.33 -11.60
N VAL A 64 -0.89 2.66 -12.49
CA VAL A 64 0.33 3.44 -12.20
C VAL A 64 -0.01 4.82 -11.62
N LYS A 65 -1.15 5.40 -12.00
CA LYS A 65 -1.60 6.70 -11.48
C LYS A 65 -2.56 6.59 -10.30
N GLY A 66 -2.97 5.37 -9.95
CA GLY A 66 -3.90 5.13 -8.86
C GLY A 66 -3.23 5.36 -7.51
N LYS A 67 -4.00 5.92 -6.57
CA LYS A 67 -3.63 5.97 -5.15
C LYS A 67 -4.43 4.90 -4.42
N TYR A 68 -3.76 4.08 -3.63
CA TYR A 68 -4.39 2.90 -3.02
C TYR A 68 -4.04 2.81 -1.54
N PHE A 69 -4.93 2.15 -0.79
CA PHE A 69 -4.62 1.67 0.54
C PHE A 69 -5.22 0.27 0.76
N LEU A 70 -4.61 -0.47 1.67
CA LEU A 70 -5.08 -1.76 2.14
C LEU A 70 -5.63 -1.61 3.54
N SER A 71 -6.76 -2.25 3.83
CA SER A 71 -7.36 -2.22 5.16
C SER A 71 -7.89 -3.60 5.55
N ASN A 72 -7.69 -3.98 6.80
CA ASN A 72 -8.40 -5.07 7.45
C ASN A 72 -8.78 -4.64 8.87
N ASP A 73 -9.34 -5.54 9.66
CA ASP A 73 -9.83 -5.23 11.01
C ASP A 73 -8.72 -4.75 11.98
N ASN A 74 -7.45 -5.05 11.67
CA ASN A 74 -6.32 -4.80 12.56
C ASN A 74 -5.45 -3.61 12.11
N CYS A 75 -5.32 -3.39 10.80
CA CYS A 75 -4.34 -2.48 10.24
C CYS A 75 -4.84 -1.78 8.97
N LYS A 76 -4.41 -0.53 8.80
CA LYS A 76 -4.48 0.21 7.53
C LYS A 76 -3.06 0.47 7.01
N TYR A 77 -2.84 0.23 5.73
CA TYR A 77 -1.57 0.45 5.04
C TYR A 77 -1.78 1.32 3.81
N ASP A 78 -1.06 2.44 3.74
CA ASP A 78 -0.97 3.22 2.52
C ASP A 78 0.01 2.55 1.56
N LEU A 79 -0.41 2.39 0.30
CA LEU A 79 0.42 1.84 -0.74
C LEU A 79 1.31 2.96 -1.33
N GLN A 80 2.62 2.87 -1.09
CA GLN A 80 3.60 3.87 -1.53
C GLN A 80 4.07 3.61 -2.96
N SER A 81 4.32 2.35 -3.28
CA SER A 81 4.75 1.92 -4.62
C SER A 81 4.43 0.44 -4.82
N PHE A 82 4.43 0.00 -6.07
CA PHE A 82 4.25 -1.40 -6.41
C PHE A 82 5.06 -1.78 -7.65
N ILE A 83 5.45 -3.05 -7.73
CA ILE A 83 6.13 -3.64 -8.89
C ILE A 83 5.35 -4.88 -9.29
N ILE A 84 4.76 -4.86 -10.49
CA ILE A 84 4.01 -5.99 -11.04
C ILE A 84 4.98 -6.98 -11.67
N GLY A 85 4.97 -8.23 -11.20
CA GLY A 85 5.77 -9.33 -11.75
C GLY A 85 5.01 -10.66 -11.76
N ARG A 86 5.72 -11.77 -11.54
CA ARG A 86 5.07 -13.07 -11.25
C ARG A 86 4.19 -12.95 -10.00
N TRP A 87 4.72 -12.26 -8.99
CA TRP A 87 4.02 -11.74 -7.83
C TRP A 87 4.15 -10.23 -7.84
N THR A 88 3.10 -9.53 -7.40
CA THR A 88 3.14 -8.09 -7.24
C THR A 88 3.73 -7.76 -5.89
N GLN A 89 4.81 -6.98 -5.90
CA GLN A 89 5.50 -6.51 -4.71
C GLN A 89 4.96 -5.14 -4.34
N LEU A 90 4.63 -4.94 -3.07
CA LEU A 90 4.04 -3.71 -2.54
C LEU A 90 5.02 -3.10 -1.54
N GLN A 91 5.24 -1.80 -1.64
CA GLN A 91 5.86 -1.02 -0.59
C GLN A 91 4.76 -0.32 0.20
N LEU A 92 4.68 -0.62 1.49
CA LEU A 92 3.58 -0.23 2.36
C LEU A 92 4.09 0.71 3.46
N LYS A 93 3.22 1.63 3.86
CA LYS A 93 3.40 2.45 5.05
C LYS A 93 2.21 2.24 5.97
N GLN A 94 2.47 1.74 7.18
CA GLN A 94 1.40 1.57 8.16
C GLN A 94 0.86 2.95 8.59
N VAL A 95 -0.45 3.09 8.54
CA VAL A 95 -1.16 4.27 9.05
C VAL A 95 -1.67 3.92 10.43
N ILE A 96 -1.23 4.67 11.45
CA ILE A 96 -1.79 4.55 12.79
C ILE A 96 -3.19 5.18 12.74
N VAL A 97 -4.20 4.35 12.96
CA VAL A 97 -5.61 4.78 13.10
C VAL A 97 -5.83 5.21 14.54
#